data_AF-A0A132TCU1-F1
#
_entry.id   AF-A0A132TCU1-F1
#
_cell.length_a   1.000
_cell.length_b   1.000
_cell.length_c   1.000
_cell.angle_alpha   90.00
_cell.angle_beta   90.00
_cell.angle_gamma   90.00
#
_symmetry.space_group_name_H-M   'P 1'
#
loop_
_entity.id
_entity.type
_entity.pdbx_description
1 polymer ?
#
loop_
_entity_poly.entity_id
_entity_poly.type
_entity_poly.pdbx_seq_one_letter_code
_entity_poly.pdbx_strand_id
1 'polypeptide(L)'
;MSESPGSAQNDPLREDTDNEDAAREWWLSAVEEDSRTDASHLAAAEIIAHNPRVPDEHIPAADALVRMQLAWKNEIDGEFSYTPIDPVGKPA
;
A
#
# COMPACT_ATOMS: atom_id res chain seq x y z
N MET A 1 21.91 31.95 35.46
CA MET A 1 20.65 31.85 34.70
C MET A 1 20.93 30.84 33.61
N SER A 2 20.33 29.66 33.73
CA SER A 2 20.52 28.54 32.83
C SER A 2 19.35 28.52 31.86
N GLU A 3 19.62 28.78 30.59
CA GLU A 3 18.68 28.51 29.51
C GLU A 3 19.43 27.63 28.51
N SER A 4 19.25 26.32 28.67
CA SER A 4 19.59 25.35 27.61
C SER A 4 18.48 25.47 26.56
N PRO A 5 18.77 25.85 25.31
CA PRO A 5 17.76 25.75 24.27
C PRO A 5 17.42 24.27 24.07
N GLY A 6 16.13 23.97 24.19
CA GLY A 6 15.59 22.63 24.07
C GLY A 6 16.05 21.98 22.78
N SER A 7 16.62 20.79 22.91
CA SER A 7 16.74 19.87 21.80
C SER A 7 15.33 19.62 21.29
N ALA A 8 15.00 20.21 20.14
CA ALA A 8 13.82 19.85 19.38
C ALA A 8 13.89 18.33 19.18
N GLN A 9 12.90 17.66 19.77
CA GLN A 9 12.68 16.24 19.57
C GLN A 9 12.48 16.04 18.07
N ASN A 10 13.48 15.46 17.39
CA ASN A 10 13.24 14.76 16.14
C ASN A 10 12.33 13.60 16.52
N ASP A 11 11.03 13.76 16.31
CA ASP A 11 10.02 12.72 16.49
C ASP A 11 10.20 11.73 15.33
N PRO A 12 10.81 10.54 15.54
CA PRO A 12 11.05 9.59 14.45
C PRO A 12 9.75 9.10 13.80
N LEU A 13 8.62 9.22 14.50
CA LEU A 13 7.30 8.79 14.02
C LEU A 13 6.80 9.53 12.78
N ARG A 14 7.29 10.75 12.50
CA ARG A 14 6.83 11.51 11.33
C ARG A 14 7.44 11.07 10.01
N GLU A 15 8.70 10.64 10.02
CA GLU A 15 9.40 10.19 8.81
C GLU A 15 8.86 8.86 8.28
N ASP A 16 8.53 7.92 9.18
CA ASP A 16 7.94 6.63 8.78
C ASP A 16 6.55 6.81 8.12
N THR A 17 5.70 7.70 8.67
CA THR A 17 4.34 7.88 8.15
C THR A 17 4.33 8.61 6.78
N ASP A 18 5.20 9.60 6.59
CA ASP A 18 5.32 10.35 5.33
C ASP A 18 5.84 9.45 4.19
N ASN A 19 6.76 8.53 4.52
CA ASN A 19 7.28 7.54 3.59
C ASN A 19 6.24 6.46 3.22
N GLU A 20 5.44 6.00 4.18
CA GLU A 20 4.32 5.07 3.93
C GLU A 20 3.21 5.69 3.07
N ASP A 21 2.93 6.99 3.25
CA ASP A 21 1.97 7.72 2.43
C ASP A 21 2.43 7.84 0.97
N ALA A 22 3.69 8.24 0.77
CA ALA A 22 4.29 8.36 -0.56
C ALA A 22 4.38 7.01 -1.28
N ALA A 23 4.75 5.94 -0.58
CA ALA A 23 4.80 4.59 -1.14
C ALA A 23 3.41 4.12 -1.60
N ARG A 24 2.38 4.41 -0.81
CA ARG A 24 0.98 4.09 -1.14
C ARG A 24 0.49 4.88 -2.35
N GLU A 25 0.69 6.20 -2.38
CA GLU A 25 0.30 7.04 -3.52
C GLU A 25 1.00 6.59 -4.80
N TRP A 26 2.29 6.30 -4.71
CA TRP A 26 3.07 5.85 -5.87
C TRP A 26 2.57 4.50 -6.41
N TRP A 27 2.26 3.56 -5.52
CA TRP A 27 1.68 2.28 -5.92
C TRP A 27 0.29 2.44 -6.57
N LEU A 28 -0.58 3.30 -6.02
CA LEU A 28 -1.89 3.57 -6.61
C LEU A 28 -1.76 4.18 -8.02
N SER A 29 -0.82 5.12 -8.21
CA SER A 29 -0.51 5.66 -9.53
C SER A 29 -0.01 4.56 -10.49
N ALA A 30 0.85 3.65 -10.03
CA ALA A 30 1.31 2.54 -10.87
C ALA A 30 0.17 1.60 -11.31
N VAL A 31 -0.83 1.37 -10.45
CA VAL A 31 -2.03 0.60 -10.83
C VAL A 31 -2.88 1.38 -11.84
N GLU A 32 -3.02 2.69 -11.68
CA GLU A 32 -3.75 3.57 -12.63
C GLU A 32 -3.09 3.64 -14.01
N GLU A 33 -1.76 3.67 -14.06
CA GLU A 33 -1.00 3.77 -15.30
C GLU A 33 -0.89 2.43 -16.06
N ASP A 34 -1.14 1.29 -15.40
CA ASP A 34 -1.09 -0.02 -16.05
C ASP A 34 -2.29 -0.23 -16.99
N SER A 35 -2.03 -0.29 -18.30
CA SER A 35 -3.06 -0.47 -19.34
C SER A 35 -3.95 -1.72 -19.22
N ARG A 36 -3.61 -2.67 -18.35
CA ARG A 36 -4.38 -3.89 -18.09
C ARG A 36 -5.44 -3.69 -17.00
N THR A 37 -5.38 -2.60 -16.24
CA THR A 37 -6.29 -2.32 -15.13
C THR A 37 -7.55 -1.61 -15.61
N ASP A 38 -8.59 -1.62 -14.78
CA ASP A 38 -9.86 -0.97 -15.02
C ASP A 38 -10.43 -0.45 -13.69
N ALA A 39 -11.60 0.19 -13.72
CA ALA A 39 -12.21 0.80 -12.53
C ALA A 39 -12.40 -0.16 -11.34
N SER A 40 -12.69 -1.45 -11.59
CA SER A 40 -12.80 -2.44 -10.52
C SER A 40 -11.44 -2.77 -9.89
N HIS A 41 -10.37 -2.76 -10.69
CA HIS A 41 -9.01 -2.92 -10.18
C HIS A 41 -8.57 -1.74 -9.33
N LEU A 42 -8.90 -0.51 -9.74
CA LEU A 42 -8.58 0.71 -8.97
C LEU A 42 -9.31 0.72 -7.62
N ALA A 43 -10.59 0.36 -7.60
CA ALA A 43 -11.34 0.26 -6.36
C ALA A 43 -10.76 -0.80 -5.39
N ALA A 44 -10.35 -1.96 -5.92
CA ALA A 44 -9.67 -2.97 -5.12
C ALA A 44 -8.30 -2.48 -4.63
N ALA A 45 -7.57 -1.75 -5.47
CA ALA A 45 -6.28 -1.20 -5.10
C ALA A 45 -6.40 -0.19 -3.97
N GLU A 46 -7.33 0.77 -4.03
CA GLU A 46 -7.59 1.72 -2.93
C GLU A 46 -7.88 0.99 -1.61
N ILE A 47 -8.67 -0.08 -1.65
CA ILE A 47 -8.95 -0.88 -0.46
C ILE A 47 -7.68 -1.51 0.08
N ILE A 48 -6.88 -2.16 -0.77
CA ILE A 48 -5.62 -2.83 -0.37
C ILE A 48 -4.62 -1.82 0.22
N ALA A 49 -4.53 -0.63 -0.38
CA ALA A 49 -3.68 0.47 0.07
C ALA A 49 -3.98 0.91 1.51
N HIS A 50 -5.24 0.81 1.94
CA HIS A 50 -5.68 1.25 3.26
C HIS A 50 -5.97 0.09 4.22
N ASN A 51 -6.23 -1.11 3.70
CA ASN A 51 -6.63 -2.27 4.46
C ASN A 51 -6.13 -3.57 3.82
N PRO A 52 -5.33 -4.37 4.53
CA PRO A 52 -4.86 -5.65 4.00
C PRO A 52 -5.98 -6.66 3.76
N ARG A 53 -7.15 -6.52 4.41
CA ARG A 53 -8.32 -7.36 4.22
C ARG A 53 -9.27 -6.74 3.21
N VAL A 54 -9.39 -7.40 2.06
CA VAL A 54 -10.26 -6.99 0.96
C VAL A 54 -11.65 -7.63 1.13
N PRO A 55 -12.75 -6.86 1.03
CA PRO A 55 -14.12 -7.41 1.03
C PRO A 55 -14.34 -8.39 -0.12
N ASP A 56 -15.22 -9.37 0.06
CA ASP A 56 -15.48 -10.44 -0.90
C ASP A 56 -15.84 -9.93 -2.31
N GLU A 57 -16.53 -8.80 -2.41
CA GLU A 57 -16.91 -8.18 -3.69
C GLU A 57 -15.71 -7.70 -4.52
N HIS A 58 -14.58 -7.40 -3.86
CA HIS A 58 -13.34 -6.92 -4.49
C HIS A 58 -12.27 -8.02 -4.64
N ILE A 59 -12.47 -9.21 -4.05
CA ILE A 59 -11.52 -10.34 -4.15
C ILE A 59 -11.17 -10.69 -5.61
N PRO A 60 -12.12 -10.77 -6.57
CA PRO A 60 -11.77 -11.10 -7.96
C PRO A 60 -10.83 -10.08 -8.60
N ALA A 61 -11.04 -8.78 -8.32
CA ALA A 61 -10.19 -7.70 -8.81
C ALA A 61 -8.82 -7.69 -8.09
N ALA A 62 -8.80 -7.95 -6.78
CA ALA A 62 -7.56 -8.09 -6.01
C ALA A 62 -6.71 -9.28 -6.51
N ASP A 63 -7.32 -10.43 -6.82
CA ASP A 63 -6.61 -11.58 -7.39
C ASP A 63 -6.07 -11.28 -8.81
N ALA A 64 -6.77 -10.45 -9.58
CA ALA A 64 -6.29 -9.98 -10.88
C ALA A 64 -5.05 -9.06 -10.73
N LEU A 65 -5.02 -8.16 -9.74
CA LEU A 65 -3.83 -7.35 -9.43
C LEU A 65 -2.60 -8.24 -9.10
N VAL A 66 -2.81 -9.37 -8.42
CA VAL A 66 -1.73 -10.34 -8.15
C VAL A 66 -1.22 -10.98 -9.44
N ARG A 67 -2.12 -11.38 -10.35
CA ARG A 67 -1.73 -11.93 -11.67
C ARG A 67 -1.00 -10.91 -12.54
N MET A 68 -1.31 -9.63 -12.35
CA MET A 68 -0.62 -8.52 -13.02
C MET A 68 0.74 -8.16 -12.40
N GLN A 69 1.11 -8.81 -11.28
CA GLN A 69 2.29 -8.48 -10.49
C GLN A 69 2.26 -7.06 -9.92
N LEU A 70 1.07 -6.61 -9.50
CA LEU A 70 0.85 -5.34 -8.82
C LEU A 70 0.50 -5.51 -7.34
N ALA A 71 0.18 -6.73 -6.89
CA ALA A 71 0.03 -7.06 -5.48
C ALA A 71 0.57 -8.46 -5.18
N TRP A 72 0.81 -8.76 -3.90
CA TRP A 72 0.96 -10.12 -3.39
C TRP A 72 -0.28 -10.55 -2.62
N LYS A 73 -0.63 -11.82 -2.74
CA LYS A 73 -1.63 -12.47 -1.90
C LYS A 73 -0.89 -13.27 -0.83
N ASN A 74 -1.19 -12.98 0.42
CA ASN A 74 -0.72 -13.74 1.57
C ASN A 74 -1.89 -14.53 2.14
N GLU A 75 -1.58 -15.72 2.65
CA GLU A 75 -2.52 -16.53 3.42
C GLU A 75 -1.86 -16.86 4.74
N ILE A 76 -2.45 -16.41 5.85
CA ILE A 76 -1.96 -16.66 7.20
C ILE A 76 -3.13 -17.19 8.02
N ASP A 77 -2.99 -18.38 8.60
CA ASP A 77 -4.04 -19.02 9.42
C ASP A 77 -5.41 -19.13 8.72
N GLY A 78 -5.42 -19.31 7.39
CA GLY A 78 -6.65 -19.40 6.58
C GLY A 78 -7.28 -18.06 6.23
N GLU A 79 -6.62 -16.96 6.56
CA GLU A 79 -7.07 -15.62 6.22
C GLU A 79 -6.24 -15.03 5.08
N PHE A 80 -6.94 -14.53 4.06
CA PHE A 80 -6.32 -13.88 2.92
C PHE A 80 -6.09 -12.40 3.19
N SER A 81 -4.87 -11.95 2.90
CA SER A 81 -4.53 -10.53 2.83
C SER A 81 -3.80 -10.22 1.55
N TYR A 82 -3.83 -8.94 1.17
CA TYR A 82 -3.18 -8.44 -0.03
C TYR A 82 -2.18 -7.35 0.37
N THR A 83 -1.02 -7.37 -0.28
CA THR A 83 0.06 -6.41 -0.03
C THR A 83 0.43 -5.72 -1.33
N PRO A 84 0.45 -4.37 -1.37
CA PRO A 84 1.00 -3.61 -2.47
C PRO A 84 2.41 -4.07 -2.85
N ILE A 85 2.70 -4.16 -4.14
CA ILE A 85 4.08 -4.31 -4.60
C ILE A 85 4.40 -3.26 -5.64
N ASP A 86 5.60 -2.73 -5.55
CA ASP A 86 6.24 -1.93 -6.57
C ASP A 86 6.33 -2.76 -7.88
N PRO A 87 5.98 -2.21 -9.05
CA PRO A 87 6.11 -2.90 -10.34
C PRO A 87 7.54 -3.32 -10.72
N VAL A 88 8.57 -2.83 -10.01
CA VAL A 88 9.97 -3.29 -10.07
C VAL A 88 10.21 -4.50 -9.14
N GLY A 89 9.18 -5.00 -8.45
CA GLY A 89 9.16 -6.23 -7.66
C GLY A 89 9.60 -6.06 -6.19
N LYS A 90 9.54 -4.86 -5.63
CA LYS A 90 9.85 -4.59 -4.22
C LYS A 90 8.56 -4.36 -3.43
N PRO A 91 8.49 -4.73 -2.14
CA PRO A 91 7.40 -4.25 -1.30
C PRO A 91 7.48 -2.71 -1.25
N ALA A 92 6.35 -2.05 -1.51
CA ALA A 92 6.19 -0.61 -1.32
C ALA A 92 6.17 -0.28 0.18
#